data_AF-A0A7K4BKF2-F1
#
_entry.id   AF-A0A7K4BKF2-F1
#
_cell.length_a   1.000
_cell.length_b   1.000
_cell.length_c   1.000
_cell.angle_alpha   90.00
_cell.angle_beta   90.00
_cell.angle_gamma   90.00
#
_symmetry.space_group_name_H-M   'P 1'
#
loop_
_entity.id
_entity.type
_entity.pdbx_description
1 polymer ?
#
loop_
_entity_poly.entity_id
_entity_poly.type
_entity_poly.pdbx_seq_one_letter_code
_entity_poly.pdbx_strand_id
1 'polypeptide(L)' 'MFERILFPTDFSEPSMKVLGYIPALREAGTREVVLVHVIDRKDVSLVASGG' A
#
# COMPACT_ATOMS: atom_id res chain seq x y z
N MET A 1 5.66 7.56 -18.24
CA MET A 1 5.60 7.09 -16.84
C MET A 1 4.63 7.98 -16.07
N PHE A 2 4.03 7.49 -14.99
CA PHE A 2 3.11 8.26 -14.17
C PHE A 2 3.86 9.07 -13.11
N GLU A 3 3.42 10.31 -12.86
CA GLU A 3 3.95 11.17 -11.79
C GLU A 3 3.46 10.71 -10.41
N ARG A 4 2.26 10.15 -10.34
CA ARG A 4 1.61 9.67 -9.11
C ARG A 4 1.12 8.24 -9.31
N ILE A 5 1.46 7.34 -8.39
CA ILE A 5 1.05 5.94 -8.41
C ILE A 5 0.36 5.53 -7.12
N LEU A 6 -0.51 4.53 -7.20
CA LEU A 6 -1.14 3.88 -6.05
C LEU A 6 -0.34 2.63 -5.68
N PHE A 7 -0.01 2.46 -4.40
CA PHE A 7 0.57 1.24 -3.86
C PHE A 7 -0.42 0.57 -2.90
N PRO A 8 -1.26 -0.36 -3.40
CA PRO A 8 -2.12 -1.16 -2.56
C PRO A 8 -1.30 -2.21 -1.80
N THR A 9 -1.55 -2.35 -0.50
CA THR A 9 -0.91 -3.37 0.34
C THR A 9 -1.92 -3.96 1.33
N ASP A 10 -1.83 -5.26 1.54
CA ASP A 10 -2.44 -6.00 2.65
C ASP A 10 -1.40 -6.29 3.77
N PHE A 11 -0.23 -5.65 3.69
CA PHE A 11 0.95 -5.85 4.54
C PHE A 11 1.54 -7.28 4.54
N SER A 12 1.13 -8.12 3.59
CA SER A 12 1.75 -9.43 3.39
C SER A 12 3.17 -9.30 2.82
N GLU A 13 4.03 -10.28 3.08
CA GLU A 13 5.39 -10.32 2.54
C GLU A 13 5.44 -10.15 1.00
N PRO A 14 4.58 -10.80 0.19
CA PRO A 14 4.53 -10.56 -1.25
C PRO A 14 4.20 -9.11 -1.62
N SER A 15 3.25 -8.47 -0.92
CA SER A 15 2.87 -7.07 -1.23
C SER A 15 4.01 -6.09 -0.98
N MET A 16 4.88 -6.38 -0.01
CA MET A 16 6.01 -5.51 0.37
C MET A 16 7.18 -5.56 -0.62
N LYS A 17 7.24 -6.57 -1.51
CA LYS A 17 8.30 -6.68 -2.53
C LYS A 17 8.35 -5.47 -3.48
N VAL A 18 7.21 -4.80 -3.69
CA VAL A 18 7.12 -3.58 -4.51
C VAL A 18 8.02 -2.45 -4.00
N LEU A 19 8.29 -2.38 -2.69
CA LEU A 19 9.15 -1.34 -2.13
C LEU A 19 10.55 -1.34 -2.74
N GLY A 20 11.08 -2.51 -3.12
CA GLY A 20 12.37 -2.63 -3.78
C GLY A 20 12.42 -1.98 -5.17
N TYR A 21 11.27 -1.78 -5.82
CA TYR A 21 11.17 -1.18 -7.16
C TYR A 21 10.96 0.34 -7.13
N ILE A 22 10.65 0.93 -5.98
CA ILE A 22 10.43 2.39 -5.84
C ILE A 22 11.58 3.23 -6.42
N PRO A 23 12.87 2.89 -6.21
CA PRO A 23 13.97 3.64 -6.83
C PRO A 23 13.89 3.68 -8.36
N ALA A 24 13.62 2.54 -9.00
CA ALA A 24 13.46 2.47 -10.46
C ALA A 24 12.22 3.24 -10.94
N LEU A 25 11.12 3.20 -10.18
CA LEU A 25 9.91 3.96 -10.49
C LEU A 25 10.17 5.48 -10.41
N ARG A 26 10.99 5.92 -9.43
CA ARG A 26 11.43 7.31 -9.29
C ARG A 26 12.30 7.75 -10.47
N GLU A 27 13.27 6.93 -10.88
CA GLU A 27 14.11 7.18 -12.05
C GLU A 27 13.28 7.30 -13.33
N ALA A 28 12.23 6.49 -13.47
CA ALA A 28 11.32 6.52 -14.61
C ALA A 28 10.37 7.74 -14.63
N GLY A 29 10.28 8.52 -13.54
CA GLY A 29 9.50 9.77 -13.48
C GLY A 29 8.41 9.83 -12.40
N THR A 30 8.30 8.82 -11.54
CA THR A 30 7.37 8.85 -10.40
C THR A 30 7.83 9.87 -9.35
N ARG A 31 6.90 10.68 -8.85
CA ARG A 31 7.13 11.72 -7.83
C ARG A 31 6.36 11.47 -6.55
N GLU A 32 5.20 10.83 -6.64
CA GLU A 32 4.34 10.52 -5.50
C GLU A 32 3.90 9.06 -5.52
N VAL A 33 3.94 8.42 -4.35
CA VAL A 33 3.40 7.08 -4.11
C VAL A 33 2.35 7.19 -3.02
N VAL A 34 1.11 6.84 -3.34
CA VAL A 34 -0.01 6.83 -2.40
C VAL A 34 -0.18 5.41 -1.86
N LEU A 35 0.16 5.20 -0.60
CA LEU A 35 -0.06 3.92 0.08
C LEU A 35 -1.55 3.74 0.40
N VAL A 36 -2.12 2.59 0.03
CA VAL A 36 -3.51 2.25 0.35
C VAL A 36 -3.58 0.86 0.98
N HIS A 37 -4.23 0.78 2.13
CA HIS A 37 -4.65 -0.47 2.75
C HIS A 37 -6.18 -0.48 2.87
N VAL A 38 -6.81 -1.57 2.44
CA VAL A 38 -8.26 -1.75 2.53
C VAL A 38 -8.54 -2.64 3.72
N ILE A 39 -9.28 -2.12 4.69
CA ILE A 39 -9.71 -2.86 5.88
C ILE A 39 -11.04 -3.57 5.55
N ASP A 40 -11.09 -4.89 5.69
CA ASP A 40 -12.36 -5.62 5.57
C ASP A 40 -13.25 -5.26 6.77
N ARG A 41 -14.55 -5.06 6.54
CA ARG A 41 -15.52 -4.81 7.61
C ARG A 41 -15.54 -5.92 8.66
N LYS A 42 -15.15 -7.14 8.30
CA LYS A 42 -14.99 -8.26 9.23
C LYS A 42 -13.95 -7.95 10.30
N ASP A 43 -12.84 -7.33 9.93
CA ASP A 43 -11.74 -6.97 10.84
C ASP A 43 -12.14 -5.82 11.79
N VAL A 44 -13.06 -4.95 11.35
CA VAL A 44 -13.57 -3.82 12.14
C VAL A 44 -14.45 -4.29 13.30
N SER A 45 -15.13 -5.43 13.17
CA SER A 45 -16.05 -5.95 14.20
C SER A 45 -15.36 -6.25 15.53
N LEU A 46 -14.06 -6.54 15.51
CA LEU A 46 -13.24 -6.82 16.71
C LEU A 46 -12.90 -5.56 17.52
N VAL A 47 -12.93 -4.37 16.89
CA VAL A 47 -12.54 -3.11 17.54
C VAL A 47 -13.73 -2.46 18.26
N ALA A 48 -14.96 -2.75 17.83
CA ALA A 48 -16.18 -2.18 18.41
C ALA A 48 -16.65 -2.92 19.69
N SER A 49 -16.16 -4.12 19.93
CA SER A 49 -16.47 -4.94 21.11
C SER A 49 -15.26 -5.00 22.07
N GLY A 50 -14.64 -3.85 22.36
CA GLY A 50 -13.49 -3.80 23.26
C GLY A 50 -13.83 -4.35 24.65
N GLY A 51 -12.95 -5.20 25.19
CA GLY A 51 -12.93 -5.61 26.61
C GLY A 51 -13.68 -6.89 26.93
#